data_AF-A0A016TRH8-F1
#
_entry.id   AF-A0A016TRH8-F1
#
_cell.length_a   1.000
_cell.length_b   1.000
_cell.length_c   1.000
_cell.angle_alpha   90.00
_cell.angle_beta   90.00
_cell.angle_gamma   90.00
#
_symmetry.space_group_name_H-M   'P 1'
#
loop_
_entity.id
_entity.type
_entity.pdbx_description
1 polymer ?
#
loop_
_entity_poly.entity_id
_entity_poly.type
_entity_poly.pdbx_seq_one_letter_code
_entity_poly.pdbx_strand_id
1 'polypeptide(L)'
;MFAKNIWNYILNFYPEGPKPYLKTDVLLTLLYRVGDLLEKEPSIIELNGEVTVMGPIYGEGDSLITLLSLVGMPPQRTYVFLGCYFGLGFAPLESLLLLMCLKCLFPNKIYLLKGHLEEPASIKSLGLDDWLFRRRVPRESVLRVSETVMVGLRYSY
;
A
#
# COMPACT_ATOMS: atom_id res chain seq x y z
N MET A 1 14.79 3.64 -10.47
CA MET A 1 14.60 5.10 -10.28
C MET A 1 13.38 5.40 -9.40
N PHE A 2 12.20 4.85 -9.75
CA PHE A 2 10.94 5.00 -9.02
C PHE A 2 11.00 4.71 -7.51
N ALA A 3 11.53 3.54 -7.11
CA ALA A 3 11.64 3.14 -5.71
C ALA A 3 12.63 3.97 -4.87
N LYS A 4 13.71 4.49 -5.46
CA LYS A 4 14.67 5.34 -4.74
C LYS A 4 14.03 6.67 -4.31
N ASN A 5 13.13 7.21 -5.12
CA ASN A 5 12.45 8.47 -4.81
C ASN A 5 11.43 8.31 -3.68
N ILE A 6 10.73 7.18 -3.62
CA ILE A 6 9.77 6.91 -2.55
C ILE A 6 10.48 6.42 -1.28
N TRP A 7 11.57 5.68 -1.40
CA TRP A 7 12.41 5.37 -0.23
C TRP A 7 13.02 6.63 0.40
N ASN A 8 13.49 7.58 -0.42
CA ASN A 8 13.91 8.90 0.06
C ASN A 8 12.72 9.74 0.59
N TYR A 9 11.51 9.61 0.02
CA TYR A 9 10.27 10.24 0.54
C TYR A 9 10.00 9.80 1.98
N ILE A 10 10.19 8.52 2.25
CA ILE A 10 9.93 7.85 3.52
C ILE A 10 11.03 8.17 4.54
N LEU A 11 12.30 8.09 4.15
CA LEU A 11 13.44 8.33 5.05
C LEU A 11 13.64 9.81 5.43
N ASN A 12 13.20 10.75 4.60
CA ASN A 12 13.32 12.19 4.86
C ASN A 12 12.01 12.81 5.33
N PHE A 13 11.00 12.00 5.67
CA PHE A 13 9.74 12.51 6.20
C PHE A 13 9.97 13.08 7.61
N TYR A 14 9.77 14.38 7.74
CA TYR A 14 9.64 15.07 9.02
C TYR A 14 8.22 15.63 9.12
N PRO A 15 7.52 15.48 10.26
CA PRO A 15 6.11 15.89 10.40
C PRO A 15 5.88 17.38 10.10
N GLU A 16 6.87 18.19 10.47
CA GLU A 16 6.93 19.65 10.33
C GLU A 16 7.54 20.10 8.98
N GLY A 17 8.00 19.17 8.14
CA GLY A 17 8.67 19.46 6.87
C GLY A 17 7.71 19.65 5.69
N PRO A 18 8.16 20.26 4.59
CA PRO A 18 7.37 20.31 3.36
C PRO A 18 7.12 18.88 2.86
N LYS A 19 5.84 18.47 2.81
CA LYS A 19 5.45 17.15 2.30
C LYS A 19 5.94 17.01 0.85
N PRO A 20 6.77 16.00 0.52
CA PRO A 20 7.36 15.92 -0.81
C PRO A 20 6.27 15.72 -1.88
N TYR A 21 6.40 16.43 -3.00
CA TYR A 21 5.45 16.36 -4.09
C TYR A 21 5.73 15.12 -4.96
N LEU A 22 4.82 14.15 -4.93
CA LEU A 22 4.81 13.05 -5.90
C LEU A 22 4.07 13.51 -7.16
N LYS A 23 4.73 13.47 -8.32
CA LYS A 23 4.09 13.84 -9.58
C LYS A 23 2.91 12.91 -9.88
N THR A 24 1.85 13.46 -10.46
CA THR A 24 0.59 12.73 -10.73
C THR A 24 0.80 11.52 -11.65
N ASP A 25 1.65 11.64 -12.68
CA ASP A 25 2.01 10.56 -13.61
C ASP A 25 2.68 9.38 -12.89
N VAL A 26 3.57 9.68 -11.95
CA VAL A 26 4.27 8.71 -11.10
C VAL A 26 3.27 7.98 -10.21
N LEU A 27 2.35 8.72 -9.58
CA LEU A 27 1.31 8.15 -8.73
C LEU A 27 0.36 7.25 -9.53
N LEU A 28 -0.14 7.71 -10.67
CA LEU A 28 -1.00 6.91 -11.55
C LEU A 28 -0.32 5.63 -11.99
N THR A 29 0.94 5.72 -12.42
CA THR A 29 1.72 4.55 -12.83
C THR A 29 1.84 3.53 -11.70
N LEU A 30 2.04 3.98 -10.45
CA LEU A 30 2.08 3.09 -9.29
C LEU A 30 0.76 2.37 -9.10
N LEU A 31 -0.33 3.12 -9.06
CA LEU A 31 -1.67 2.60 -8.84
C LEU A 31 -2.04 1.54 -9.88
N TYR A 32 -1.78 1.82 -11.16
CA TYR A 32 -2.04 0.86 -12.24
C TYR A 32 -1.17 -0.39 -12.13
N ARG A 33 0.14 -0.24 -11.87
CA ARG A 33 1.04 -1.39 -11.75
C ARG A 33 0.69 -2.29 -10.58
N VAL A 34 0.32 -1.71 -9.44
CA VAL A 34 -0.12 -2.49 -8.28
C VAL A 34 -1.43 -3.19 -8.59
N GLY A 35 -2.35 -2.53 -9.31
CA GLY A 35 -3.61 -3.13 -9.79
C GLY A 35 -3.40 -4.36 -10.63
N ASP A 36 -2.60 -4.20 -11.68
CA ASP A 36 -2.29 -5.30 -12.59
C ASP A 36 -1.56 -6.47 -11.90
N LEU A 37 -0.84 -6.21 -10.81
CA LEU A 37 -0.18 -7.25 -10.00
C LEU A 37 -1.20 -7.98 -9.13
N LEU A 38 -2.01 -7.24 -8.37
CA LEU A 38 -2.96 -7.80 -7.41
C LEU A 38 -4.11 -8.53 -8.09
N GLU A 39 -4.59 -8.06 -9.25
CA GLU A 39 -5.62 -8.74 -10.06
C GLU A 39 -5.17 -10.14 -10.54
N LYS A 40 -3.87 -10.35 -10.70
CA LYS A 40 -3.29 -11.64 -11.12
C LYS A 40 -3.04 -12.59 -9.95
N GLU A 41 -3.17 -12.13 -8.70
CA GLU A 41 -2.92 -12.98 -7.54
C GLU A 41 -4.14 -13.84 -7.21
N PRO A 42 -3.94 -15.11 -6.81
CA PRO A 42 -5.03 -15.95 -6.38
C PRO A 42 -5.63 -15.45 -5.07
N SER A 43 -6.94 -15.67 -4.87
CA SER A 43 -7.62 -15.29 -3.62
C SER A 43 -7.13 -16.08 -2.40
N ILE A 44 -6.51 -17.24 -2.62
CA ILE A 44 -5.86 -18.06 -1.60
C ILE A 44 -4.40 -18.15 -1.99
N ILE A 45 -3.53 -17.70 -1.10
CA ILE A 45 -2.09 -17.65 -1.34
C ILE A 45 -1.44 -18.77 -0.55
N GLU A 46 -0.77 -19.67 -1.25
CA GLU A 46 0.04 -20.72 -0.64
C GLU A 46 1.49 -20.26 -0.55
N LEU A 47 2.02 -20.20 0.66
CA LEU A 47 3.38 -19.74 0.93
C LEU A 47 4.20 -20.87 1.55
N ASN A 48 5.44 -20.99 1.08
CA ASN A 48 6.42 -21.94 1.60
C ASN A 48 7.58 -21.21 2.28
N GLY A 49 8.09 -21.79 3.36
CA GLY A 49 9.23 -21.26 4.11
C GLY A 49 8.88 -20.23 5.19
N GLU A 50 9.86 -19.44 5.61
CA GLU A 50 9.69 -18.43 6.66
C GLU A 50 8.88 -17.23 6.13
N VAL A 51 7.78 -16.93 6.83
CA VAL A 51 6.87 -15.82 6.50
C VAL A 51 6.69 -14.96 7.73
N THR A 52 6.80 -13.64 7.54
CA THR A 52 6.42 -12.66 8.55
C THR A 52 5.02 -12.16 8.28
N VAL A 53 4.11 -12.38 9.22
CA VAL A 53 2.73 -11.87 9.16
C VAL A 53 2.67 -10.55 9.93
N MET A 54 2.22 -9.50 9.25
CA MET A 54 2.06 -8.16 9.78
C MET A 54 0.58 -7.85 9.94
N GLY A 55 0.20 -7.39 11.13
CA GLY A 55 -1.17 -6.98 11.42
C GLY A 55 -1.63 -5.77 10.59
N PRO A 56 -2.86 -5.32 10.83
CA PRO A 56 -3.39 -4.11 10.22
C PRO A 56 -2.52 -2.88 10.53
N ILE A 57 -2.34 -1.97 9.56
CA ILE A 57 -1.39 -0.86 9.66
C ILE A 57 -2.02 0.45 10.19
N TYR A 58 -3.30 0.68 9.92
CA TYR A 58 -4.09 1.86 10.30
C TYR A 58 -3.49 3.23 9.94
N GLY A 59 -2.57 3.25 8.98
CA GLY A 59 -1.89 4.49 8.57
C GLY A 59 -0.69 4.89 9.43
N GLU A 60 -0.17 3.99 10.28
CA GLU A 60 1.03 4.22 11.09
C GLU A 60 2.31 3.98 10.27
N GLY A 61 2.58 4.87 9.31
CA GLY A 61 3.70 4.74 8.38
C GLY A 61 5.09 4.76 9.03
N ASP A 62 5.28 5.57 10.07
CA ASP A 62 6.52 5.64 10.86
C ASP A 62 6.84 4.33 11.58
N SER A 63 5.81 3.73 12.18
CA SER A 63 5.88 2.44 12.85
C SER A 63 6.16 1.33 11.84
N LEU A 64 5.54 1.37 10.66
CA LEU A 64 5.79 0.40 9.59
C LEU A 64 7.26 0.43 9.12
N ILE A 65 7.85 1.61 8.92
CA ILE A 65 9.26 1.76 8.52
C ILE A 65 10.18 1.19 9.60
N THR A 66 9.90 1.53 10.86
CA THR A 66 10.67 1.06 12.01
C THR A 66 10.61 -0.46 12.10
N LEU A 67 9.42 -1.05 11.99
CA LEU A 67 9.20 -2.49 11.99
C LEU A 67 9.97 -3.19 10.87
N LEU A 68 9.87 -2.68 9.63
CA LEU A 68 10.60 -3.24 8.50
C LEU A 68 12.13 -3.15 8.67
N SER A 69 12.62 -2.10 9.32
CA SER A 69 14.05 -1.92 9.62
C SER A 69 14.53 -2.90 10.70
N LEU A 70 13.70 -3.20 11.70
CA LEU A 70 14.01 -4.12 12.80
C LEU A 70 13.90 -5.59 12.36
N VAL A 71 12.85 -5.93 11.63
CA VAL A 71 12.58 -7.30 11.18
C VAL A 71 13.39 -7.62 9.92
N GLY A 72 13.77 -6.63 9.12
CA GLY A 72 14.62 -6.77 7.95
C GLY A 72 13.85 -6.66 6.64
N MET A 73 14.47 -6.01 5.66
CA MET A 73 13.78 -5.66 4.40
C MET A 73 13.54 -6.89 3.50
N PRO A 74 12.52 -6.86 2.63
CA PRO A 74 12.48 -7.71 1.45
C PRO A 74 13.68 -7.40 0.53
N PRO A 75 14.17 -8.38 -0.27
CA PRO A 75 13.57 -9.69 -0.55
C PRO A 75 14.01 -10.82 0.41
N GLN A 76 14.83 -10.51 1.43
CA GLN A 76 15.38 -11.52 2.36
C GLN A 76 14.28 -12.26 3.13
N ARG A 77 13.14 -11.59 3.37
CA ARG A 77 11.95 -12.15 4.03
C ARG A 77 10.71 -11.99 3.16
N THR A 78 9.79 -12.93 3.32
CA THR A 78 8.44 -12.87 2.75
C THR A 78 7.49 -12.27 3.78
N TYR A 79 6.66 -11.32 3.35
CA TYR A 79 5.72 -10.59 4.18
C TYR A 79 4.28 -10.78 3.72
N VAL A 80 3.38 -10.98 4.68
CA VAL A 80 1.93 -10.96 4.49
C VAL A 80 1.35 -9.85 5.36
N PHE A 81 0.71 -8.85 4.76
CA PHE A 81 0.07 -7.76 5.48
C PHE A 81 -1.45 -7.91 5.51
N LEU A 82 -2.05 -7.83 6.69
CA LEU A 82 -3.48 -8.13 6.94
C LEU A 82 -4.46 -6.97 6.66
N GLY A 83 -4.06 -5.99 5.86
CA GLY A 83 -4.93 -4.88 5.42
C GLY A 83 -4.83 -3.61 6.27
N CYS A 84 -5.85 -2.76 6.16
CA CYS A 84 -5.93 -1.44 6.79
C CYS A 84 -4.67 -0.61 6.53
N TYR A 85 -4.26 -0.48 5.27
CA TYR A 85 -3.02 0.18 4.87
C TYR A 85 -3.11 1.69 4.99
N PHE A 86 -4.33 2.20 4.81
CA PHE A 86 -4.72 3.58 5.08
C PHE A 86 -5.39 3.68 6.47
N GLY A 87 -5.63 4.89 6.95
CA GLY A 87 -6.33 5.10 8.20
C GLY A 87 -6.16 6.52 8.74
N LEU A 88 -6.31 6.64 10.05
CA LEU A 88 -6.20 7.91 10.78
C LEU A 88 -4.88 8.05 11.54
N GLY A 89 -3.95 7.11 11.34
CA GLY A 89 -2.61 7.12 11.92
C GLY A 89 -1.76 8.29 11.42
N PHE A 90 -0.53 8.37 11.93
CA PHE A 90 0.32 9.55 11.78
C PHE A 90 0.77 9.85 10.34
N ALA A 91 0.91 8.81 9.51
CA ALA A 91 1.44 8.90 8.14
C ALA A 91 0.72 7.95 7.18
N PRO A 92 -0.59 8.16 6.93
CA PRO A 92 -1.46 7.16 6.33
C PRO A 92 -1.23 6.97 4.82
N LEU A 93 -0.67 7.98 4.16
CA LEU A 93 -0.36 7.89 2.73
C LEU A 93 1.01 7.28 2.53
N GLU A 94 1.95 7.63 3.41
CA GLU A 94 3.29 7.07 3.45
C GLU A 94 3.21 5.56 3.63
N SER A 95 2.36 5.07 4.54
CA SER A 95 2.13 3.63 4.72
C SER A 95 1.59 2.96 3.45
N LEU A 96 0.52 3.52 2.86
CA LEU A 96 -0.10 2.98 1.65
C LEU A 96 0.90 2.98 0.47
N LEU A 97 1.57 4.11 0.22
CA LEU A 97 2.53 4.27 -0.87
C LEU A 97 3.76 3.35 -0.69
N LEU A 98 4.26 3.20 0.54
CA LEU A 98 5.36 2.30 0.85
C LEU A 98 5.01 0.86 0.48
N LEU A 99 3.85 0.37 0.94
CA LEU A 99 3.42 -1.01 0.68
C LEU A 99 3.18 -1.27 -0.80
N MET A 100 2.57 -0.31 -1.50
CA MET A 100 2.42 -0.36 -2.97
C MET A 100 3.76 -0.45 -3.69
N CYS A 101 4.76 0.33 -3.26
CA CYS A 101 6.11 0.27 -3.83
C CYS A 101 6.80 -1.06 -3.55
N LEU A 102 6.72 -1.54 -2.32
CA LEU A 102 7.27 -2.83 -1.93
C LEU A 102 6.63 -3.96 -2.73
N LYS A 103 5.32 -3.90 -2.97
CA LYS A 103 4.60 -4.85 -3.83
C LYS A 103 5.13 -4.83 -5.28
N CYS A 104 5.30 -3.66 -5.86
CA CYS A 104 5.86 -3.55 -7.22
C CYS A 104 7.32 -4.03 -7.31
N LEU A 105 8.12 -3.79 -6.27
CA LEU A 105 9.54 -4.17 -6.25
C LEU A 105 9.74 -5.67 -6.01
N PHE A 106 8.92 -6.24 -5.13
CA PHE A 106 9.07 -7.61 -4.65
C PHE A 106 7.73 -8.34 -4.69
N PRO A 107 7.12 -8.52 -5.89
CA PRO A 107 5.76 -9.05 -6.02
C PRO A 107 5.60 -10.45 -5.40
N ASN A 108 6.65 -11.27 -5.44
CA ASN A 108 6.66 -12.64 -4.88
C ASN A 108 7.15 -12.70 -3.42
N LYS A 109 7.30 -11.56 -2.76
CA LYS A 109 7.74 -11.46 -1.35
C LYS A 109 6.82 -10.56 -0.52
N ILE A 110 5.94 -9.80 -1.15
CA ILE A 110 5.02 -8.89 -0.48
C ILE A 110 3.61 -9.27 -0.89
N TYR A 111 2.84 -9.76 0.06
CA TYR A 111 1.45 -10.14 -0.12
C TYR A 111 0.56 -9.20 0.69
N LEU A 112 -0.43 -8.62 0.02
CA LEU A 112 -1.32 -7.61 0.56
C LEU A 112 -2.74 -8.18 0.60
N LEU A 113 -3.26 -8.49 1.80
CA LEU A 113 -4.62 -8.93 2.00
C LEU A 113 -5.58 -7.76 2.25
N LYS A 114 -6.81 -7.88 1.77
CA LYS A 114 -7.84 -6.86 1.96
C LYS A 114 -8.31 -6.79 3.42
N GLY A 115 -8.28 -5.60 4.01
CA GLY A 115 -8.93 -5.28 5.29
C GLY A 115 -10.25 -4.53 5.10
N HIS A 116 -10.91 -4.18 6.20
CA HIS A 116 -12.20 -3.48 6.19
C HIS A 116 -12.10 -1.99 5.81
N LEU A 117 -10.92 -1.37 5.97
CA LEU A 117 -10.70 0.02 5.58
C LEU A 117 -10.46 0.19 4.08
N GLU A 118 -10.21 -0.90 3.36
CA GLU A 118 -10.06 -0.94 1.91
C GLU A 118 -11.41 -1.01 1.17
N GLU A 119 -12.54 -0.98 1.89
CA GLU A 119 -13.86 -0.92 1.27
C GLU A 119 -14.17 0.48 0.73
N PRO A 120 -14.94 0.62 -0.38
CA PRO A 120 -15.27 1.92 -0.96
C PRO A 120 -15.90 2.91 0.02
N ALA A 121 -16.74 2.43 0.94
CA ALA A 121 -17.37 3.27 1.96
C ALA A 121 -16.32 3.83 2.95
N SER A 122 -15.39 2.98 3.40
CA SER A 122 -14.29 3.36 4.28
C SER A 122 -13.31 4.31 3.61
N ILE A 123 -12.92 4.05 2.36
CA ILE A 123 -12.05 4.91 1.55
C ILE A 123 -12.61 6.33 1.45
N LYS A 124 -13.90 6.45 1.19
CA LYS A 124 -14.61 7.73 1.12
C LYS A 124 -14.68 8.41 2.49
N SER A 125 -15.00 7.66 3.54
CA SER A 125 -15.07 8.18 4.92
C SER A 125 -13.72 8.73 5.40
N LEU A 126 -12.63 8.05 5.04
CA LEU A 126 -11.27 8.44 5.37
C LEU A 126 -10.71 9.54 4.44
N GLY A 127 -11.44 9.94 3.39
CA GLY A 127 -11.07 11.02 2.48
C GLY A 127 -9.88 10.70 1.57
N LEU A 128 -9.57 9.42 1.35
CA LEU A 128 -8.50 9.02 0.44
C LEU A 128 -8.84 9.40 -1.02
N ASP A 129 -10.11 9.33 -1.40
CA ASP A 129 -10.57 9.74 -2.73
C ASP A 129 -10.39 11.25 -2.96
N ASP A 130 -10.74 12.07 -1.96
CA ASP A 130 -10.53 13.51 -1.99
C ASP A 130 -9.03 13.86 -2.00
N TRP A 131 -8.21 13.08 -1.30
CA TRP A 131 -6.76 13.24 -1.32
C TRP A 131 -6.16 13.01 -2.71
N LEU A 132 -6.60 11.95 -3.39
CA LEU A 132 -6.18 11.60 -4.74
C LEU A 132 -6.67 12.67 -5.74
N PHE A 133 -7.93 13.09 -5.62
CA PHE A 133 -8.52 14.12 -6.46
C PHE A 133 -7.75 15.46 -6.38
N ARG A 134 -7.38 15.90 -5.18
CA ARG A 134 -6.55 17.11 -4.97
C ARG A 134 -5.18 17.04 -5.66
N ARG A 135 -4.71 15.83 -5.98
CA ARG A 135 -3.46 15.57 -6.73
C ARG A 135 -3.67 15.31 -8.21
N ARG A 136 -4.84 15.66 -8.73
CA ARG A 136 -5.23 15.48 -10.14
C ARG A 136 -5.24 14.02 -10.58
N VAL A 137 -5.40 13.09 -9.64
CA VAL A 137 -5.71 11.69 -9.97
C VAL A 137 -7.20 11.63 -10.35
N PRO A 138 -7.55 11.13 -11.54
CA PRO A 138 -8.93 11.00 -11.96
C PRO A 138 -9.72 10.06 -11.03
N ARG A 139 -11.01 10.36 -10.78
CA ARG A 139 -11.83 9.60 -9.83
C ARG A 139 -12.07 8.15 -10.29
N GLU A 140 -12.10 7.93 -11.60
CA GLU A 140 -12.15 6.60 -12.21
C GLU A 140 -10.90 5.76 -11.88
N SER A 141 -9.74 6.38 -11.74
CA SER A 141 -8.51 5.71 -11.31
C SER A 141 -8.59 5.33 -9.83
N VAL A 142 -9.32 6.09 -9.00
CA VAL A 142 -9.53 5.82 -7.57
C VAL A 142 -10.37 4.57 -7.34
N LEU A 143 -11.40 4.33 -8.15
CA LEU A 143 -12.18 3.09 -8.10
C LEU A 143 -11.29 1.89 -8.40
N ARG A 144 -10.42 2.01 -9.40
CA ARG A 144 -9.39 1.00 -9.66
C ARG A 144 -8.44 0.83 -8.48
N VAL A 145 -8.04 1.87 -7.74
CA VAL A 145 -7.26 1.70 -6.50
C VAL A 145 -8.05 0.89 -5.48
N SER A 146 -9.33 1.19 -5.31
CA SER A 146 -10.18 0.45 -4.38
C SER A 146 -10.20 -1.02 -4.74
N GLU A 147 -10.36 -1.37 -6.03
CA GLU A 147 -10.39 -2.74 -6.59
C GLU A 147 -9.00 -3.40 -6.60
N THR A 148 -7.95 -2.60 -6.81
CA THR A 148 -6.55 -3.01 -6.85
C THR A 148 -6.08 -3.49 -5.50
N VAL A 149 -6.41 -2.78 -4.42
CA VAL A 149 -6.07 -3.20 -3.05
C VAL A 149 -6.91 -4.43 -2.63
N MET A 150 -7.85 -4.90 -3.48
CA MET A 150 -8.70 -6.07 -3.21
C MET A 150 -8.07 -7.35 -3.73
N VAL A 151 -7.44 -8.10 -2.83
CA VAL A 151 -7.57 -9.56 -2.88
C VAL A 151 -8.35 -9.98 -1.65
N GLY A 152 -9.63 -10.30 -1.87
CA GLY A 152 -10.58 -10.81 -0.88
C GLY A 152 -11.31 -12.02 -1.45
N LEU A 153 -11.29 -13.11 -0.68
CA LEU A 153 -11.89 -14.42 -0.92
C LEU A 153 -13.21 -14.40 -1.71
N ARG A 154 -13.25 -15.13 -2.82
CA ARG A 154 -14.52 -15.48 -3.48
C ARG A 154 -15.12 -16.69 -2.77
N TYR A 155 -16.06 -16.47 -1.87
CA TYR A 155 -16.98 -17.54 -1.43
C TYR A 155 -17.93 -17.84 -2.59
N SER A 156 -17.90 -19.08 -3.07
CA SER A 156 -18.86 -19.58 -4.05
C SER A 156 -19.82 -20.51 -3.29
N TYR A 157 -21.12 -20.25 -3.38
CA TYR A 157 -22.13 -21.26 -3.06
C TYR A 157 -22.09 -22.38 -4.09
#